data_AF-A0A6J4HE86-F1
#
_entry.id   AF-A0A6J4HE86-F1
#
_cell.length_a   1.000
_cell.length_b   1.000
_cell.length_c   1.000
_cell.angle_alpha   90.00
_cell.angle_beta   90.00
_cell.angle_gamma   90.00
#
_symmetry.space_group_name_H-M   'P 1'
#
loop_
_entity.id
_entity.type
_entity.pdbx_description
1 polymer ?
#
loop_
_entity_poly.entity_id
_entity_poly.type
_entity_poly.pdbx_seq_one_letter_code
_entity_poly.pdbx_strand_id
1 'polypeptide(L)' 'MTAPPAAQEKQLRKYNYEHFWLKHFLADIGRTFKGAGVHPGRAAPQFEMPCTDGGTVSLSSLHGEPVLLHFGSGT' A
#
# COMPACT_ATOMS: atom_id res chain seq x y z
N MET A 1 15.54 11.55 -16.44
CA MET A 1 15.51 10.43 -15.49
C MET A 1 16.18 10.89 -14.22
N THR A 2 15.41 11.34 -13.23
CA THR A 2 15.94 11.85 -11.96
C THR A 2 15.73 10.76 -10.92
N ALA A 3 16.81 10.25 -10.34
CA ALA A 3 16.75 9.19 -9.34
C ALA A 3 15.91 9.62 -8.12
N PRO A 4 15.10 8.73 -7.53
CA PRO A 4 14.39 9.05 -6.30
C PRO A 4 15.40 9.33 -5.17
N PRO A 5 15.12 10.29 -4.27
CA PRO A 5 16.01 10.59 -3.16
C PRO A 5 16.21 9.34 -2.29
N ALA A 6 17.46 9.07 -1.89
CA ALA A 6 17.90 7.86 -1.17
C ALA A 6 17.08 7.49 0.09
N ALA A 7 16.30 8.43 0.63
CA ALA A 7 15.36 8.20 1.72
C ALA A 7 14.15 7.33 1.31
N GLN A 8 13.64 7.45 0.07
CA GLN A 8 12.52 6.65 -0.44
C GLN A 8 12.94 5.21 -0.76
N GLU A 9 14.12 4.99 -1.34
CA GLU A 9 14.65 3.64 -1.58
C GLU A 9 14.80 2.84 -0.28
N LYS A 10 15.24 3.49 0.80
CA LYS A 10 15.40 2.86 2.11
C LYS A 10 14.05 2.48 2.74
N GLN A 11 12.99 3.22 2.44
CA GLN A 11 11.62 2.85 2.85
C GLN A 11 11.02 1.76 1.96
N LEU A 12 11.27 1.78 0.66
CA LEU A 12 10.83 0.76 -0.29
C LEU A 12 11.48 -0.60 0.00
N ARG A 13 12.78 -0.65 0.31
CA ARG A 13 13.47 -1.88 0.77
C ARG A 13 12.98 -2.39 2.13
N LYS A 14 12.36 -1.53 2.94
CA LYS A 14 11.76 -1.91 4.23
C LYS A 14 10.29 -2.29 4.08
N TYR A 15 9.69 -2.05 2.91
CA TYR A 15 8.35 -2.52 2.60
C TYR A 15 8.42 -3.97 2.15
N ASN A 16 7.50 -4.73 2.72
CA ASN A 16 7.56 -6.17 2.96
C ASN A 16 7.28 -7.01 1.69
N TYR A 17 7.82 -6.62 0.53
CA TYR A 17 7.39 -7.17 -0.76
C TYR A 17 7.98 -8.55 -1.09
N GLU A 18 9.13 -8.93 -0.54
CA GLU A 18 9.83 -10.16 -0.99
C GLU A 18 9.89 -11.31 0.04
N HIS A 19 9.45 -11.10 1.28
CA HIS A 19 9.68 -12.07 2.35
C HIS A 19 8.39 -12.35 3.13
N PHE A 20 7.60 -13.31 2.66
CA PHE A 20 6.45 -13.84 3.41
C PHE A 20 6.93 -14.69 4.60
N TRP A 21 7.54 -14.05 5.59
CA TRP A 21 8.01 -14.72 6.80
C TRP A 21 6.85 -14.80 7.81
N LEU A 22 6.63 -16.00 8.37
CA LEU A 22 5.53 -16.30 9.31
C LEU A 22 5.41 -15.29 10.47
N LYS A 23 6.52 -14.69 10.92
CA LYS A 23 6.53 -13.64 11.94
C LYS A 23 5.77 -12.36 11.51
N HIS A 24 5.82 -12.00 10.23
CA HIS A 24 5.12 -10.83 9.70
C HIS A 24 3.62 -11.08 9.62
N PHE A 25 3.23 -12.27 9.20
CA PHE A 25 1.84 -12.72 9.25
C PHE A 25 1.26 -12.67 10.67
N LEU A 26 1.99 -13.20 11.66
CA LEU A 26 1.60 -13.10 13.08
C LEU A 26 1.51 -11.66 13.59
N ALA A 27 2.44 -10.78 13.18
CA ALA A 27 2.41 -9.37 13.54
C ALA A 27 1.22 -8.63 12.92
N ASP A 28 0.86 -8.94 11.67
CA ASP A 28 -0.29 -8.34 10.99
C ASP A 28 -1.61 -8.79 11.62
N ILE A 29 -1.75 -10.07 11.99
CA ILE A 29 -2.89 -10.56 12.78
C ILE A 29 -3.04 -9.74 14.07
N GLY A 30 -1.94 -9.52 14.81
CA GLY A 30 -1.95 -8.72 16.03
C GLY A 30 -2.37 -7.26 15.80
N ARG A 31 -2.01 -6.65 14.66
CA ARG A 31 -2.46 -5.30 14.28
C ARG A 31 -3.93 -5.26 13.93
N THR A 32 -4.43 -6.25 13.18
CA THR A 32 -5.85 -6.38 12.85
C THR A 32 -6.70 -6.51 14.11
N PHE A 33 -6.31 -7.35 15.07
CA PHE A 33 -7.03 -7.48 16.35
C PHE A 33 -7.00 -6.21 17.21
N LYS A 34 -5.98 -5.35 17.04
CA LYS A 34 -5.91 -4.03 17.69
C LYS A 34 -6.74 -2.96 16.97
N GLY A 35 -7.46 -3.30 15.90
CA GLY A 35 -8.22 -2.34 15.09
C GLY A 35 -7.34 -1.36 14.32
N ALA A 36 -6.06 -1.70 14.09
CA ALA A 36 -5.19 -0.84 13.30
C ALA A 36 -5.53 -1.01 11.81
N GLY A 37 -6.38 -0.12 11.28
CA GLY A 37 -6.78 -0.10 9.87
C GLY A 37 -7.87 0.92 9.54
N VAL A 38 -8.25 1.01 8.26
CA VAL A 38 -9.39 1.83 7.82
C VAL A 38 -10.66 1.05 8.09
N HIS A 39 -11.56 1.62 8.89
CA HIS A 39 -12.85 1.00 9.21
C HIS A 39 -13.91 1.29 8.15
N PRO A 40 -14.95 0.44 7.99
CA PRO A 40 -16.09 0.74 7.15
C PRO A 40 -16.72 2.12 7.50
N GLY A 41 -17.07 2.88 6.47
CA GLY A 41 -17.64 4.23 6.62
C GLY A 41 -16.62 5.34 6.95
N ARG A 42 -15.35 5.01 7.22
CA ARG A 42 -14.28 6.01 7.26
C ARG A 42 -13.87 6.39 5.84
N ALA A 43 -13.52 7.67 5.65
CA ALA A 43 -12.91 8.13 4.41
C ALA A 43 -11.60 7.36 4.15
N ALA A 44 -11.39 6.96 2.89
CA ALA A 44 -10.15 6.33 2.48
C ALA A 44 -8.96 7.31 2.65
N PRO A 45 -7.80 6.84 3.15
CA PRO A 45 -6.59 7.66 3.20
C PRO A 45 -6.13 8.08 1.81
N GLN A 46 -5.61 9.29 1.69
CA GLN A 46 -5.01 9.74 0.43
C GLN A 46 -3.80 8.88 0.06
N PHE A 47 -3.71 8.53 -1.22
CA PHE A 47 -2.57 7.81 -1.77
C PHE A 47 -2.25 8.28 -3.19
N GLU A 48 -0.99 8.07 -3.56
CA GLU A 48 -0.48 8.17 -4.92
C GLU A 48 0.44 6.97 -5.15
N MET A 49 0.24 6.24 -6.25
CA MET A 49 0.99 5.05 -6.59
C MET A 49 1.40 5.06 -8.06
N PRO A 50 2.61 4.60 -8.39
CA PRO A 50 3.01 4.43 -9.79
C PRO A 50 2.23 3.28 -10.44
N CYS A 51 1.86 3.46 -11.69
CA CYS A 51 1.26 2.43 -12.53
C CYS A 51 2.34 1.66 -13.28
N THR A 52 2.03 0.42 -13.69
CA THR A 52 2.96 -0.43 -14.45
C THR A 52 3.22 0.09 -15.87
N ASP A 53 2.37 0.95 -16.39
CA ASP A 53 2.51 1.63 -17.69
C ASP A 53 3.32 2.94 -17.60
N GLY A 54 3.85 3.27 -16.42
CA GLY A 54 4.64 4.48 -16.18
C GLY A 54 3.81 5.72 -15.79
N GLY A 55 2.48 5.58 -15.63
CA GLY A 55 1.63 6.62 -15.06
C GLY A 55 1.66 6.67 -13.52
N THR A 56 0.78 7.50 -12.96
CA THR A 56 0.50 7.56 -11.53
C THR A 56 -1.01 7.51 -11.31
N VAL A 57 -1.46 6.71 -10.36
CA VAL A 57 -2.85 6.69 -9.89
C VAL A 57 -2.95 7.32 -8.51
N SER A 58 -3.94 8.19 -8.30
CA SER A 58 -4.26 8.80 -7.01
C SER A 58 -5.68 8.42 -6.56
N LEU A 59 -5.96 8.51 -5.26
CA LEU A 59 -7.33 8.31 -4.76
C LEU A 59 -8.32 9.30 -5.43
N SER A 60 -7.93 10.56 -5.60
CA SER A 60 -8.78 11.59 -6.21
C SER A 60 -9.17 11.28 -7.66
N SER A 61 -8.28 10.64 -8.43
CA SER A 61 -8.56 10.21 -9.81
C SER A 61 -9.61 9.10 -9.91
N LEU A 62 -9.90 8.41 -8.80
CA LEU A 62 -10.82 7.28 -8.71
C LEU A 62 -12.19 7.68 -8.11
N HIS A 63 -12.39 8.96 -7.81
CA HIS A 63 -13.67 9.46 -7.28
C HIS A 63 -14.76 9.45 -8.35
N GLY A 64 -16.02 9.35 -7.88
CA GLY A 64 -17.21 9.38 -8.74
C GLY A 64 -17.76 7.99 -9.07
N GLU A 65 -16.96 6.94 -8.89
CA GLU A 65 -17.37 5.54 -9.11
C GLU A 65 -17.01 4.67 -7.90
N PRO A 66 -17.78 3.61 -7.60
CA PRO A 66 -17.37 2.61 -6.62
C PRO A 66 -16.15 1.84 -7.11
N VAL A 67 -15.07 1.85 -6.33
CA VAL A 67 -13.80 1.18 -6.67
C VAL A 67 -13.42 0.16 -5.62
N LEU A 68 -12.95 -1.02 -6.07
CA LEU A 68 -12.36 -2.05 -5.23
C LEU A 68 -10.83 -2.01 -5.36
N LEU A 69 -10.13 -1.76 -4.25
CA LEU A 69 -8.67 -1.84 -4.21
C LEU A 69 -8.24 -3.24 -3.75
N HIS A 70 -7.61 -3.98 -4.66
CA HIS A 70 -7.05 -5.30 -4.37
C HIS A 70 -5.54 -5.18 -4.11
N PHE A 71 -5.13 -5.39 -2.87
CA PHE A 71 -3.72 -5.45 -2.48
C PHE A 71 -3.23 -6.89 -2.55
N GLY A 72 -2.42 -7.19 -3.57
CA GLY A 72 -1.80 -8.50 -3.76
C GLY A 72 -0.29 -8.40 -3.82
N SER A 73 0.38 -9.52 -3.55
CA SER A 73 1.81 -9.71 -3.82
C SER A 73 1.91 -10.71 -4.97
N GLY A 74 2.48 -10.27 -6.09
CA GLY A 74 2.91 -11.17 -7.16
C GLY A 74 4.24 -11.79 -6.77
N THR A 75 4.31 -13.11 -6.76
CA THR A 75 5.55 -13.88 -6.58
C THR A 75 6.48 -13.75 -7.78
#